data_AF-S8FEP7-F1
#
_entry.id   AF-S8FEP7-F1
#
_cell.length_a   1.000
_cell.length_b   1.000
_cell.length_c   1.000
_cell.angle_alpha   90.00
_cell.angle_beta   90.00
_cell.angle_gamma   90.00
#
_symmetry.space_group_name_H-M   'P 1'
#
loop_
_entity.id
_entity.type
_entity.pdbx_description
1 polymer ?
#
loop_
_entity_poly.entity_id
_entity_poly.type
_entity_poly.pdbx_seq_one_letter_code
_entity_poly.pdbx_strand_id
1 'polypeptide(L)'
;MNGILPPFCRILGYGLLILSVFVPVVMFMAGAIHDSNLLLTKTAIKLFVWFSLFMIFFARMKKENESTARIRLKAIYYAIYLLGVYYIVALIRSLYQGHAESADNSIAIIYMAFNVACFEFFMQKQRVDKLFKNKK
;
A
#
# COMPACT_ATOMS: atom_id res chain seq x y z
N MET A 1 -21.62 -8.39 -4.42
CA MET A 1 -21.02 -7.85 -3.18
C MET A 1 -20.44 -6.47 -3.47
N ASN A 2 -20.92 -5.45 -2.76
CA ASN A 2 -20.42 -4.08 -2.88
C ASN A 2 -18.97 -4.01 -2.36
N GLY A 3 -18.11 -3.25 -3.05
CA GLY A 3 -16.68 -3.18 -2.75
C GLY A 3 -16.40 -2.51 -1.41
N ILE A 4 -15.27 -2.88 -0.80
CA ILE A 4 -14.91 -2.57 0.59
C ILE A 4 -14.67 -1.07 0.83
N LEU A 5 -14.14 -0.30 -0.14
CA LEU A 5 -14.05 1.18 -0.06
C LEU A 5 -14.43 1.85 -1.40
N PRO A 6 -14.97 3.09 -1.39
CA PRO A 6 -15.39 3.81 -2.58
C PRO A 6 -14.20 4.20 -3.50
N PRO A 7 -14.41 4.42 -4.82
CA PRO A 7 -13.33 4.74 -5.75
C PRO A 7 -12.55 6.03 -5.45
N PHE A 8 -13.19 6.98 -4.79
CA PHE A 8 -12.57 8.23 -4.33
C PHE A 8 -11.37 7.98 -3.41
N CYS A 9 -11.41 6.90 -2.64
CA CYS A 9 -10.36 6.45 -1.74
C CYS A 9 -9.02 6.26 -2.46
N ARG A 10 -9.03 5.80 -3.72
CA ARG A 10 -7.80 5.63 -4.51
C ARG A 10 -7.15 6.97 -4.86
N ILE A 11 -7.96 7.95 -5.25
CA ILE A 11 -7.50 9.29 -5.62
C ILE A 11 -6.89 9.98 -4.40
N LEU A 12 -7.58 9.89 -3.25
CA LEU A 12 -7.05 10.36 -1.98
C LEU A 12 -5.74 9.67 -1.60
N GLY A 13 -5.67 8.33 -1.76
CA GLY A 13 -4.46 7.58 -1.47
C GLY A 13 -3.26 8.04 -2.30
N TYR A 14 -3.43 8.27 -3.60
CA TYR A 14 -2.35 8.85 -4.42
C TYR A 14 -1.97 10.27 -4.02
N GLY A 15 -2.96 11.12 -3.71
CA GLY A 15 -2.72 12.47 -3.21
C GLY A 15 -1.91 12.46 -1.91
N LEU A 16 -2.25 11.56 -0.99
CA LEU A 16 -1.55 11.39 0.28
C LEU A 16 -0.15 10.80 0.09
N LEU A 17 0.04 9.86 -0.85
CA LEU A 17 1.34 9.31 -1.20
C LEU A 17 2.27 10.43 -1.70
N ILE A 18 1.79 11.25 -2.64
CA ILE A 18 2.55 12.39 -3.17
C ILE A 18 2.89 13.35 -2.02
N LEU A 19 1.89 13.73 -1.21
CA LEU A 19 2.11 14.60 -0.06
C LEU A 19 3.16 14.04 0.90
N SER A 20 3.14 12.73 1.19
CA SER A 20 4.09 12.07 2.08
C SER A 20 5.55 12.14 1.62
N VAL A 21 5.78 12.28 0.31
CA VAL A 21 7.11 12.46 -0.28
C VAL A 21 7.55 13.93 -0.24
N PHE A 22 6.61 14.87 -0.37
CA PHE A 22 6.92 16.31 -0.38
C PHE A 22 7.04 16.92 1.02
N VAL A 23 6.25 16.50 2.00
CA VAL A 23 6.29 17.03 3.39
C VAL A 23 7.69 16.95 4.03
N PRO A 24 8.42 15.83 3.94
CA PRO A 24 9.76 15.72 4.53
C PRO A 24 10.75 16.70 3.91
N VAL A 25 10.65 16.90 2.58
CA VAL A 25 11.50 17.83 1.83
C VAL A 25 11.24 19.26 2.28
N VAL A 26 9.97 19.65 2.42
CA VAL A 26 9.58 20.99 2.89
C VAL A 26 9.99 21.20 4.35
N MET A 27 9.77 20.21 5.23
CA MET A 27 10.20 20.28 6.63
C MET A 27 11.72 20.40 6.76
N PHE A 28 12.48 19.72 5.90
CA PHE A 28 13.93 19.82 5.84
C PHE A 28 14.38 21.22 5.42
N MET A 29 13.81 21.77 4.35
CA MET A 29 14.13 23.13 3.88
C MET A 29 13.71 24.23 4.88
N ALA A 30 12.63 24.02 5.63
CA ALA A 30 12.16 24.95 6.66
C ALA A 30 12.94 24.86 7.99
N GLY A 31 13.92 23.96 8.11
CA GLY A 31 14.69 23.77 9.34
C GLY A 31 13.87 23.18 10.51
N ALA A 32 12.71 22.59 10.24
CA ALA A 32 11.83 22.02 11.27
C ALA A 32 12.30 20.64 11.78
N ILE A 33 13.27 20.02 11.10
CA ILE A 33 13.82 18.71 11.46
C ILE A 33 15.04 18.90 12.36
N HIS A 34 14.95 18.37 13.58
CA HIS A 34 16.00 18.38 14.59
C HIS A 34 16.36 16.94 14.96
N ASP A 35 17.56 16.68 15.46
CA ASP A 35 18.01 15.33 15.85
C ASP A 35 17.05 14.64 16.85
N SER A 36 16.44 15.43 17.74
CA SER A 36 15.43 14.95 18.70
C SER A 36 14.10 14.52 18.06
N ASN A 37 13.71 15.13 16.95
CA ASN A 37 12.44 14.86 16.26
C ASN A 37 12.62 13.98 15.00
N LEU A 38 13.86 13.60 14.67
CA LEU A 38 14.19 12.86 13.46
C LEU A 38 13.53 11.48 13.42
N LEU A 39 13.58 10.73 14.54
CA LEU A 39 12.93 9.42 14.64
C LEU A 39 11.41 9.54 14.49
N LEU A 40 10.79 10.50 15.20
CA LEU A 40 9.34 10.69 15.16
C LEU A 40 8.88 11.09 13.75
N THR A 41 9.61 12.00 13.10
CA THR A 41 9.33 12.43 11.73
C THR A 41 9.46 11.24 10.75
N LYS A 42 10.52 10.43 10.87
CA LYS A 42 10.73 9.25 10.03
C LYS A 42 9.61 8.21 10.21
N THR A 43 9.21 7.94 11.44
CA THR A 43 8.11 6.99 11.74
C THR A 43 6.76 7.53 11.29
N ALA A 44 6.50 8.82 11.46
CA ALA A 44 5.28 9.47 10.97
C ALA A 44 5.17 9.35 9.44
N ILE A 45 6.25 9.67 8.70
CA ILE A 45 6.28 9.54 7.24
C ILE A 45 6.05 8.09 6.80
N LYS A 46 6.73 7.12 7.45
CA LYS A 46 6.49 5.69 7.20
C LYS A 46 5.02 5.32 7.38
N LEU A 47 4.37 5.78 8.45
CA LEU A 47 2.95 5.54 8.71
C LEU A 47 2.04 6.18 7.66
N PHE A 48 2.32 7.42 7.23
CA PHE A 48 1.57 8.08 6.17
C PHE A 48 1.69 7.35 4.83
N VAL A 49 2.90 6.91 4.46
CA VAL A 49 3.13 6.09 3.27
C VAL A 49 2.35 4.80 3.37
N TRP A 50 2.44 4.09 4.50
CA TRP A 50 1.72 2.83 4.72
C TRP A 50 0.21 3.00 4.63
N PHE A 51 -0.35 4.03 5.28
CA PHE A 51 -1.77 4.36 5.23
C PHE A 51 -2.23 4.67 3.80
N SER A 52 -1.45 5.46 3.05
CA SER A 52 -1.75 5.79 1.65
C SER A 52 -1.78 4.54 0.75
N LEU A 53 -0.83 3.62 0.93
CA LEU A 53 -0.76 2.35 0.18
C LEU A 53 -1.96 1.45 0.50
N PHE A 54 -2.32 1.34 1.77
CA PHE A 54 -3.52 0.61 2.20
C PHE A 54 -4.78 1.18 1.55
N MET A 55 -4.90 2.50 1.53
CA MET A 55 -6.03 3.21 0.93
C MET A 55 -6.17 2.90 -0.56
N ILE A 56 -5.05 2.88 -1.31
CA ILE A 56 -5.03 2.51 -2.74
C ILE A 56 -5.38 1.03 -2.94
N PHE A 57 -4.82 0.15 -2.10
CA PHE A 57 -4.97 -1.30 -2.23
C PHE A 57 -6.42 -1.78 -2.00
N PHE A 58 -7.13 -1.19 -1.03
CA PHE A 58 -8.52 -1.56 -0.73
C PHE A 58 -9.57 -0.80 -1.56
N ALA A 59 -9.20 0.27 -2.26
CA ALA A 59 -10.15 1.08 -3.02
C ALA A 59 -10.77 0.33 -4.20
N ARG A 60 -12.10 0.44 -4.34
CA ARG A 60 -12.84 -0.11 -5.48
C ARG A 60 -12.53 0.66 -6.77
N MET A 61 -12.47 -0.04 -7.89
CA MET A 61 -12.32 0.60 -9.21
C MET A 61 -13.66 1.15 -9.74
N LYS A 62 -13.63 2.35 -10.35
CA LYS A 62 -14.78 2.91 -11.08
C LYS A 62 -14.96 2.13 -12.39
N LYS A 63 -16.16 1.58 -12.63
CA LYS A 63 -16.53 0.69 -13.77
C LYS A 63 -15.88 -0.70 -13.73
N GLU A 64 -16.20 -1.49 -12.73
CA GLU A 64 -15.67 -2.85 -12.58
C GLU A 64 -16.73 -3.91 -12.89
N ASN A 65 -16.41 -4.88 -13.76
CA ASN A 65 -17.25 -6.05 -14.00
C ASN A 65 -17.16 -7.01 -12.81
N GLU A 66 -18.23 -7.78 -12.55
CA GLU A 66 -18.30 -8.71 -11.42
C GLU A 66 -17.17 -9.76 -11.42
N SER A 67 -16.74 -10.21 -12.60
CA SER A 67 -15.59 -11.11 -12.76
C SER A 67 -14.27 -10.47 -12.32
N THR A 68 -14.03 -9.21 -12.66
CA THR A 68 -12.83 -8.46 -12.27
C THR A 68 -12.82 -8.16 -10.76
N ALA A 69 -13.99 -7.87 -10.18
CA ALA A 69 -14.12 -7.65 -8.73
C ALA A 69 -13.78 -8.90 -7.91
N ARG A 70 -14.15 -10.10 -8.38
CA ARG A 70 -13.79 -11.36 -7.73
C ARG A 70 -12.29 -11.62 -7.74
N ILE A 71 -11.61 -11.31 -8.85
CA ILE A 71 -10.15 -11.48 -8.96
C ILE A 71 -9.42 -10.55 -7.98
N ARG A 72 -9.86 -9.28 -7.87
CA ARG A 72 -9.32 -8.34 -6.87
C ARG A 72 -9.47 -8.89 -5.45
N LEU A 73 -10.66 -9.36 -5.08
CA LEU A 73 -10.90 -9.87 -3.73
C LEU A 73 -9.97 -11.03 -3.41
N LYS A 74 -9.80 -11.99 -4.34
CA LYS A 74 -8.83 -13.07 -4.17
C LYS A 74 -7.40 -12.54 -3.97
N ALA A 75 -6.96 -11.59 -4.78
CA ALA A 75 -5.64 -10.97 -4.64
C ALA A 75 -5.46 -10.28 -3.27
N ILE A 76 -6.48 -9.57 -2.79
CA ILE A 76 -6.49 -8.95 -1.46
C ILE A 76 -6.37 -10.02 -0.36
N TYR A 77 -7.15 -11.11 -0.44
CA TYR A 77 -7.05 -12.20 0.52
C TYR A 77 -5.65 -12.82 0.55
N TYR A 78 -5.05 -13.11 -0.61
CA TYR A 78 -3.69 -13.63 -0.67
C TYR A 78 -2.65 -12.65 -0.12
N ALA A 79 -2.81 -11.35 -0.40
CA ALA A 79 -1.89 -10.33 0.09
C ALA A 79 -1.91 -10.20 1.62
N ILE A 80 -3.11 -10.17 2.21
CA ILE A 80 -3.31 -10.13 3.67
C ILE A 80 -2.79 -11.42 4.32
N TYR A 81 -3.06 -12.57 3.71
CA TYR A 81 -2.59 -13.86 4.22
C TYR A 81 -1.06 -13.92 4.31
N LEU A 82 -0.35 -13.55 3.23
CA LEU A 82 1.11 -13.51 3.23
C LEU A 82 1.68 -12.48 4.22
N LEU A 83 1.03 -11.32 4.36
CA LEU A 83 1.41 -10.31 5.36
C LEU A 83 1.24 -10.85 6.78
N GLY A 84 0.16 -11.60 7.04
CA GLY A 84 -0.09 -12.25 8.32
C GLY A 84 0.95 -13.31 8.65
N VAL A 85 1.30 -14.17 7.69
CA VAL A 85 2.38 -15.16 7.86
C VAL A 85 3.72 -14.47 8.15
N TYR A 86 4.04 -13.41 7.40
CA TYR A 86 5.24 -12.61 7.65
C TYR A 86 5.28 -12.04 9.07
N TYR A 87 4.15 -11.49 9.55
CA TYR A 87 4.06 -10.93 10.90
C TYR A 87 4.23 -11.99 11.98
N ILE A 88 3.64 -13.18 11.81
CA ILE A 88 3.82 -14.31 12.73
C ILE A 88 5.29 -14.74 12.79
N VAL A 89 5.96 -14.88 11.65
CA VAL A 89 7.38 -15.24 11.59
C VAL A 89 8.25 -14.17 12.23
N ALA A 90 7.94 -12.89 11.99
CA ALA A 90 8.63 -11.78 12.61
C ALA A 90 8.47 -11.80 14.14
N LEU A 91 7.25 -12.01 14.66
CA LEU A 91 6.98 -12.14 16.10
C LEU A 91 7.78 -13.28 16.74
N ILE A 92 7.80 -14.46 16.09
CA ILE A 92 8.57 -15.61 16.58
C ILE A 92 10.07 -15.25 16.64
N ARG A 93 10.62 -14.62 15.59
CA ARG A 93 12.03 -14.17 15.60
C ARG A 93 12.32 -13.16 16.70
N SER A 94 11.43 -12.20 16.93
CA SER A 94 11.56 -11.22 18.01
C SER A 94 11.59 -11.88 19.39
N LEU A 95 10.80 -12.94 19.60
CA LEU A 95 10.82 -13.72 20.85
C LEU A 95 12.14 -14.45 21.06
N TYR A 96 12.73 -15.03 20.00
CA TYR A 96 14.01 -15.74 20.10
C TYR A 96 15.22 -14.81 20.27
N GLN A 97 15.19 -13.62 19.65
CA GLN A 97 16.33 -12.69 19.65
C GLN A 97 16.30 -11.69 20.81
N GLY A 98 15.23 -11.64 21.62
CA GLY A 98 15.12 -10.73 22.76
C GLY A 98 15.03 -9.24 22.40
N HIS A 99 15.03 -8.89 21.11
CA HIS A 99 14.98 -7.52 20.61
C HIS A 99 13.77 -7.34 19.68
N ALA A 100 12.90 -6.40 20.03
CA ALA A 100 11.67 -6.06 19.30
C ALA A 100 11.91 -5.27 17.99
N GLU A 101 13.17 -4.94 17.66
CA GLU A 101 13.51 -4.01 16.57
C GLU A 101 13.44 -4.63 15.16
N SER A 102 13.29 -5.96 15.04
CA SER A 102 13.20 -6.62 13.73
C SER A 102 11.85 -6.41 13.01
N ALA A 103 10.88 -5.78 13.67
CA ALA A 103 9.57 -5.41 13.11
C ALA A 103 9.54 -4.02 12.41
N ASP A 104 10.57 -3.17 12.56
CA ASP A 104 10.61 -1.82 11.94
C ASP A 104 11.30 -1.78 10.56
N ASN A 105 11.45 -2.94 9.92
CA ASN A 105 11.96 -2.99 8.56
C ASN A 105 10.87 -2.58 7.57
N SER A 106 11.24 -1.71 6.62
CA SER A 106 10.33 -1.20 5.57
C SER A 106 9.90 -2.28 4.55
N ILE A 107 10.18 -3.55 4.83
CA ILE A 107 9.81 -4.73 4.05
C ILE A 107 8.29 -4.81 3.85
N ALA A 108 7.50 -4.56 4.90
CA ALA A 108 6.04 -4.55 4.78
C ALA A 108 5.54 -3.47 3.81
N ILE A 109 6.16 -2.28 3.84
CA ILE A 109 5.85 -1.18 2.92
C ILE A 109 6.24 -1.55 1.49
N ILE A 110 7.44 -2.10 1.28
CA ILE A 110 7.94 -2.53 -0.04
C ILE A 110 7.04 -3.62 -0.63
N TYR A 111 6.69 -4.63 0.17
CA TYR A 111 5.77 -5.70 -0.23
C TYR A 111 4.42 -5.13 -0.66
N MET A 112 3.87 -4.18 0.10
CA MET A 112 2.60 -3.58 -0.24
C MET A 112 2.69 -2.70 -1.48
N ALA A 113 3.79 -1.97 -1.68
CA ALA A 113 4.03 -1.18 -2.88
C ALA A 113 4.05 -2.06 -4.12
N PHE A 114 4.72 -3.22 -4.05
CA PHE A 114 4.75 -4.20 -5.11
C PHE A 114 3.35 -4.77 -5.40
N ASN A 115 2.58 -5.12 -4.38
CA ASN A 115 1.20 -5.59 -4.54
C ASN A 115 0.31 -4.55 -5.22
N VAL A 116 0.42 -3.27 -4.84
CA VAL A 116 -0.30 -2.17 -5.48
C VAL A 116 0.12 -2.05 -6.94
N ALA A 117 1.42 -2.05 -7.25
CA ALA A 117 1.93 -1.96 -8.62
C ALA A 117 1.43 -3.13 -9.49
N CYS A 118 1.59 -4.38 -9.04
CA CYS A 118 1.08 -5.56 -9.74
C CYS A 118 -0.43 -5.48 -9.98
N PHE A 119 -1.19 -5.00 -8.99
CA PHE A 119 -2.62 -4.82 -9.13
C PHE A 119 -2.97 -3.76 -10.20
N GLU A 120 -2.29 -2.61 -10.25
CA GLU A 120 -2.47 -1.61 -11.31
C GLU A 120 -2.19 -2.20 -12.70
N PHE A 121 -1.05 -2.88 -12.86
CA PHE A 121 -0.65 -3.47 -14.15
C PHE A 121 -1.65 -4.53 -14.62
N PHE A 122 -2.09 -5.41 -13.71
CA PHE A 122 -3.09 -6.43 -14.03
C PHE A 122 -4.40 -5.79 -14.52
N MET A 123 -4.82 -4.70 -13.87
CA MET A 123 -6.03 -3.98 -14.24
C MET A 123 -5.90 -3.25 -15.58
N GLN A 124 -4.74 -2.65 -15.87
CA GLN A 124 -4.46 -2.03 -17.17
C GLN A 124 -4.49 -3.08 -18.29
N LYS A 125 -3.85 -4.23 -18.09
CA LYS A 125 -3.88 -5.37 -19.03
C LYS A 125 -5.30 -5.81 -19.34
N GLN A 126 -6.14 -5.99 -18.32
CA GLN A 126 -7.56 -6.37 -18.49
C GLN A 126 -8.36 -5.34 -19.32
N ARG A 127 -8.07 -4.03 -19.17
CA ARG A 127 -8.73 -2.98 -19.98
C ARG A 127 -8.27 -3.06 -21.44
N VAL A 128 -6.98 -3.24 -21.65
CA VAL A 128 -6.38 -3.37 -22.98
C VAL A 128 -6.93 -4.59 -23.72
N ASP A 129 -6.96 -5.76 -23.06
CA ASP A 129 -7.49 -7.00 -23.65
C ASP A 129 -8.96 -6.87 -24.08
N LYS A 130 -9.79 -6.16 -23.30
CA LYS A 130 -11.19 -5.87 -23.66
C LYS A 130 -11.29 -4.94 -24.88
N LEU A 131 -10.43 -3.92 -24.93
CA LEU A 131 -10.41 -2.96 -26.05
C LEU A 131 -10.05 -3.67 -27.37
N PHE A 132 -9.09 -4.59 -27.33
CA PHE A 132 -8.67 -5.35 -28.50
C PHE A 132 -9.67 -6.43 -28.93
N LYS A 133 -10.35 -7.10 -27.98
CA LYS A 133 -11.41 -8.07 -28.31
C LYS A 133 -12.64 -7.42 -28.95
N ASN A 134 -12.94 -6.16 -28.61
CA ASN A 134 -14.07 -5.44 -29.22
C ASN A 134 -13.75 -4.84 -30.60
N LYS A 135 -12.49 -4.87 -31.05
CA LYS A 135 -12.07 -4.41 -32.39
C LYS A 135 -12.00 -5.55 -33.43
N LYS A 136 -12.21 -6.79 -33.02
CA LYS A 136 -12.14 -7.99 -33.86
C LYS A 136 -13.55 -8.55 -34.04
#